data_AF-A0A2W1JWF8-F1
#
_entry.id   AF-A0A2W1JWF8-F1
#
_cell.length_a   1.000
_cell.length_b   1.000
_cell.length_c   1.000
_cell.angle_alpha   90.00
_cell.angle_beta   90.00
_cell.angle_gamma   90.00
#
_symmetry.space_group_name_H-M   'P 1'
#
loop_
_entity.id
_entity.type
_entity.pdbx_description
1 polymer ?
#
loop_
_entity_poly.entity_id
_entity_poly.type
_entity_poly.pdbx_seq_one_letter_code
_entity_poly.pdbx_strand_id
1 'polypeptide(L)'
;MSPATLEAVKSHPPKILRSRKAYRTCHIYVPDSADRLAAISTGSHLYSFFRALTDREKAIAVVTKLFKKGESTVITCTPKAYVIWVLEPEASLKMTVRSA
;
A
#
# COMPACT_ATOMS: atom_id res chain seq x y z
N MET A 1 12.76 9.91 15.03
CA MET A 1 13.00 8.79 14.08
C MET A 1 14.34 8.14 14.41
N SER A 2 14.48 6.80 14.41
CA SER A 2 15.76 6.15 14.78
C SER A 2 16.78 6.16 13.63
N PRO A 3 18.11 6.06 13.89
CA PRO A 3 19.14 6.03 12.85
C PRO A 3 18.93 4.91 11.81
N ALA A 4 18.56 3.71 12.27
CA ALA A 4 18.26 2.57 11.40
C ALA A 4 16.98 2.73 10.55
N THR A 5 16.10 3.67 10.92
CA THR A 5 14.93 4.03 10.09
C THR A 5 15.35 5.05 9.03
N LEU A 6 16.21 6.01 9.40
CA LEU A 6 16.73 7.00 8.48
C LEU A 6 17.55 6.38 7.34
N GLU A 7 18.43 5.42 7.63
CA GLU A 7 19.21 4.75 6.59
C GLU A 7 18.35 3.90 5.65
N ALA A 8 17.35 3.19 6.18
CA ALA A 8 16.42 2.43 5.35
C ALA A 8 15.60 3.35 4.41
N VAL A 9 15.22 4.55 4.88
CA VAL A 9 14.53 5.54 4.04
C VAL A 9 15.44 6.11 2.95
N LYS A 10 16.75 6.26 3.22
CA LYS A 10 17.71 6.71 2.20
C LYS A 10 17.94 5.66 1.13
N SER A 11 18.09 4.39 1.51
CA SER A 11 18.34 3.29 0.57
C SER A 11 17.09 2.85 -0.20
N HIS A 12 15.91 3.05 0.39
CA HIS A 12 14.62 2.78 -0.25
C HIS A 12 13.60 3.86 0.16
N PRO A 13 13.55 4.99 -0.56
CA PRO A 13 12.59 6.05 -0.25
C PRO A 13 11.16 5.56 -0.45
N PRO A 14 10.24 5.82 0.50
CA PRO A 14 8.83 5.48 0.33
C PRO A 14 8.25 6.04 -0.97
N LYS A 15 7.59 5.19 -1.75
CA LYS A 15 6.89 5.62 -2.97
C LYS A 15 5.61 6.37 -2.59
N ILE A 16 5.62 7.68 -2.76
CA ILE A 16 4.47 8.56 -2.48
C ILE A 16 3.81 9.00 -3.79
N LEU A 17 2.56 8.56 -4.00
CA LEU A 17 1.70 8.92 -5.12
C LEU A 17 0.97 10.24 -4.83
N ARG A 18 1.62 11.35 -5.19
CA ARG A 18 1.09 12.70 -4.92
C ARG A 18 -0.04 13.13 -5.86
N SER A 19 -0.08 12.59 -7.08
CA SER A 19 -1.09 12.93 -8.07
C SER A 19 -2.26 11.95 -8.03
N ARG A 20 -3.50 12.45 -8.02
CA ARG A 20 -4.70 11.60 -8.15
C ARG A 20 -4.72 10.82 -9.47
N LYS A 21 -4.03 11.29 -10.51
CA LYS A 21 -3.92 10.59 -11.80
C LYS A 21 -2.98 9.37 -11.73
N ALA A 22 -2.15 9.26 -10.69
CA ALA A 22 -1.18 8.16 -10.55
C ALA A 22 -1.82 6.83 -10.11
N TYR A 23 -3.10 6.84 -9.71
CA TYR A 23 -3.80 5.65 -9.24
C TYR A 23 -5.31 5.76 -9.46
N ARG A 24 -5.96 4.60 -9.60
CA ARG A 24 -7.43 4.50 -9.57
C ARG A 24 -7.86 3.79 -8.30
N THR A 25 -8.93 4.26 -7.67
CA THR A 25 -9.55 3.54 -6.55
C THR A 25 -10.40 2.40 -7.10
N CYS A 26 -10.34 1.24 -6.47
CA CYS A 26 -11.08 0.05 -6.86
C CYS A 26 -11.37 -0.82 -5.63
N HIS A 27 -11.90 -2.01 -5.88
CA HIS A 27 -11.96 -3.07 -4.89
C HIS A 27 -11.35 -4.34 -5.49
N ILE A 28 -10.74 -5.16 -4.64
CA ILE A 28 -10.07 -6.40 -5.03
C ILE A 28 -10.49 -7.55 -4.14
N TYR A 29 -10.19 -8.75 -4.60
CA TYR A 29 -10.25 -10.00 -3.85
C TYR A 29 -8.84 -10.59 -3.77
N VAL A 30 -8.50 -11.17 -2.62
CA VAL A 30 -7.25 -11.91 -2.41
C VAL A 30 -7.58 -13.37 -2.10
N PRO A 31 -6.72 -14.35 -2.47
CA PRO A 31 -7.06 -15.76 -2.33
C PRO A 31 -7.38 -16.20 -0.89
N ASP A 32 -6.71 -15.59 0.08
CA ASP A 32 -6.79 -15.99 1.49
C ASP A 32 -7.92 -15.28 2.26
N SER A 33 -8.76 -14.50 1.56
CA SER A 33 -9.88 -13.79 2.17
C SER A 33 -11.12 -13.83 1.29
N ALA A 34 -12.25 -14.18 1.88
CA ALA A 34 -13.56 -14.05 1.25
C ALA A 34 -13.99 -12.57 1.14
N ASP A 35 -13.33 -11.66 1.86
CA ASP A 35 -13.73 -10.27 1.93
C ASP A 35 -13.26 -9.48 0.71
N ARG A 36 -14.15 -8.60 0.26
CA ARG A 36 -13.84 -7.57 -0.73
C ARG A 36 -13.07 -6.44 -0.08
N LEU A 37 -11.83 -6.19 -0.52
CA LEU A 37 -10.96 -5.17 0.06
C LEU A 37 -11.01 -3.85 -0.71
N ALA A 38 -10.99 -2.74 0.02
CA ALA A 38 -10.76 -1.42 -0.57
C ALA A 38 -9.32 -1.34 -1.09
N ALA A 39 -9.14 -0.83 -2.32
CA ALA A 39 -7.87 -0.92 -3.01
C ALA A 39 -7.59 0.27 -3.94
N ILE A 40 -6.35 0.33 -4.41
CA ILE A 40 -5.95 1.14 -5.55
C ILE A 40 -5.23 0.30 -6.60
N SER A 41 -5.33 0.72 -7.86
CA SER A 41 -4.52 0.18 -8.95
C SER A 41 -3.52 1.22 -9.47
N THR A 42 -2.29 0.77 -9.74
CA THR A 42 -1.23 1.55 -10.38
C THR A 42 -0.55 0.73 -11.47
N GLY A 43 -0.83 1.04 -12.73
CA GLY A 43 -0.40 0.19 -13.84
C GLY A 43 -0.98 -1.23 -13.69
N SER A 44 -0.10 -2.24 -13.65
CA SER A 44 -0.45 -3.65 -13.47
C SER A 44 -0.56 -4.09 -12.00
N HIS A 45 -0.28 -3.21 -11.03
CA HIS A 45 -0.22 -3.59 -9.62
C HIS A 45 -1.51 -3.18 -8.88
N LEU A 46 -1.94 -4.05 -7.97
CA LEU A 46 -3.09 -3.87 -7.08
C LEU A 46 -2.59 -3.76 -5.64
N TYR A 47 -3.06 -2.74 -4.93
CA TYR A 47 -2.69 -2.53 -3.54
C TYR A 47 -3.92 -2.44 -2.65
N SER A 48 -3.96 -3.20 -1.56
CA SER A 48 -5.02 -3.17 -0.56
C SER A 48 -4.80 -2.02 0.43
N PHE A 49 -5.90 -1.50 1.00
CA PHE A 49 -5.84 -0.54 2.08
C PHE A 49 -5.25 -1.19 3.34
N PHE A 50 -4.17 -0.61 3.87
CA PHE A 50 -3.58 -1.05 5.13
C PHE A 50 -3.95 -0.15 6.30
N ARG A 51 -3.69 1.16 6.18
CA ARG A 51 -3.97 2.13 7.24
C ARG A 51 -3.92 3.57 6.73
N ALA A 52 -4.69 4.46 7.35
CA ALA A 52 -4.57 5.91 7.20
C ALA A 52 -3.97 6.55 8.45
N LEU A 53 -3.04 7.49 8.27
CA LEU A 53 -2.38 8.23 9.36
C LEU A 53 -2.37 9.72 9.02
N THR A 54 -2.62 10.57 10.00
CA THR A 54 -2.57 12.04 9.83
C THR A 54 -1.14 12.58 9.81
N ASP A 55 -0.21 11.85 10.44
CA ASP A 55 1.19 12.22 10.60
C ASP A 55 2.08 11.56 9.54
N ARG A 56 2.84 12.39 8.82
CA ARG A 56 3.73 11.96 7.74
C ARG A 56 4.87 11.07 8.24
N GLU A 57 5.51 11.43 9.34
CA GLU A 57 6.67 10.71 9.87
C GLU A 57 6.25 9.34 10.41
N LYS A 58 5.07 9.26 11.05
CA LYS A 58 4.49 7.98 11.46
C LYS A 58 4.17 7.11 10.25
N ALA A 59 3.61 7.68 9.18
CA ALA A 59 3.35 6.93 7.95
C ALA A 59 4.64 6.37 7.33
N ILE A 60 5.70 7.19 7.25
CA ILE A 60 7.03 6.78 6.80
C ILE A 60 7.59 5.65 7.69
N ALA A 61 7.50 5.80 9.02
CA ALA A 61 7.99 4.77 9.93
C ALA A 61 7.25 3.42 9.77
N VAL A 62 5.95 3.44 9.47
CA VAL A 62 5.17 2.23 9.21
C VAL A 62 5.60 1.56 7.91
N VAL A 63 5.72 2.30 6.80
CA VAL A 63 6.17 1.71 5.53
C VAL A 63 7.61 1.20 5.60
N THR A 64 8.50 1.86 6.34
CA THR A 64 9.85 1.36 6.57
C THR A 64 9.84 0.03 7.34
N LYS A 65 8.94 -0.14 8.31
CA LYS A 65 8.79 -1.41 9.03
C LYS A 65 8.23 -2.51 8.14
N LEU A 66 7.26 -2.18 7.29
CA LEU A 66 6.68 -3.12 6.31
C LEU A 66 7.74 -3.55 5.29
N PHE A 67 8.51 -2.60 4.74
CA PHE A 67 9.61 -2.89 3.82
C PHE A 67 10.65 -3.85 4.44
N LYS A 68 11.02 -3.65 5.71
CA LYS A 68 11.93 -4.55 6.43
C LYS A 68 11.38 -5.98 6.59
N LYS A 69 10.08 -6.19 6.43
CA LYS A 69 9.42 -7.49 6.43
C LYS A 69 9.26 -8.08 5.01
N GLY A 70 9.75 -7.40 3.98
CA GLY A 70 9.61 -7.80 2.58
C GLY A 70 8.36 -7.26 1.89
N GLU A 71 7.56 -6.42 2.56
CA GLU A 71 6.33 -5.89 1.98
C GLU A 71 6.59 -4.74 1.02
N SER A 72 5.92 -4.77 -0.13
CA SER A 72 5.91 -3.66 -1.08
C SER A 72 4.76 -2.72 -0.78
N THR A 73 5.05 -1.42 -0.61
CA THR A 73 4.03 -0.44 -0.20
C THR A 73 4.09 0.84 -1.00
N VAL A 74 2.94 1.53 -1.07
CA VAL A 74 2.84 2.90 -1.58
C VAL A 74 2.03 3.77 -0.61
N ILE A 75 2.28 5.07 -0.65
CA ILE A 75 1.51 6.06 0.12
C ILE A 75 0.76 6.96 -0.86
N THR A 76 -0.55 7.16 -0.66
CA THR A 76 -1.29 8.26 -1.29
C THR A 76 -1.53 9.38 -0.28
N CYS A 77 -1.48 10.63 -0.74
CA CYS A 77 -1.83 11.77 0.10
C CYS A 77 -3.27 12.21 -0.17
N THR A 78 -4.05 12.37 0.89
CA THR A 78 -5.33 13.09 0.89
C THR A 78 -5.17 14.37 1.72
N PRO A 79 -6.08 15.35 1.63
CA PRO A 79 -6.02 16.53 2.49
C PRO A 79 -6.02 16.22 4.00
N LYS A 80 -6.51 15.05 4.41
CA LYS A 80 -6.68 14.68 5.82
C LYS A 80 -5.68 13.63 6.32
N ALA A 81 -5.03 12.88 5.41
CA ALA A 81 -4.23 11.73 5.80
C ALA A 81 -3.25 11.26 4.72
N TYR A 82 -2.20 10.60 5.17
CA TYR A 82 -1.31 9.71 4.44
C TYR A 82 -1.87 8.29 4.53
N VAL A 83 -2.30 7.75 3.40
CA VAL A 83 -2.88 6.40 3.32
C VAL A 83 -1.83 5.44 2.79
N ILE A 84 -1.58 4.38 3.55
CA ILE A 84 -0.65 3.31 3.23
C ILE A 84 -1.41 2.18 2.54
N TRP A 85 -0.85 1.73 1.42
CA TRP A 85 -1.35 0.61 0.63
C TRP A 85 -0.27 -0.46 0.49
N VAL A 86 -0.65 -1.74 0.62
CA VAL A 86 0.25 -2.90 0.53
C VAL A 86 -0.02 -3.65 -0.76
N LEU A 87 1.03 -4.08 -1.46
CA LEU A 87 0.93 -4.79 -2.73
C LEU A 87 0.31 -6.16 -2.50
N GLU A 88 -0.70 -6.50 -3.30
CA GLU A 88 -1.32 -7.81 -3.29
C GLU A 88 -1.01 -8.50 -4.63
N PRO A 89 0.03 -9.34 -4.73
CA PRO A 89 0.46 -9.90 -6.00
C PRO A 89 -0.56 -10.88 -6.60
N GLU A 90 -1.30 -11.58 -5.75
CA GLU A 90 -2.33 -12.56 -6.14
C GLU A 90 -3.74 -11.95 -6.19
N ALA A 91 -3.87 -10.64 -6.03
CA ALA A 91 -5.17 -9.98 -6.05
C ALA A 91 -5.81 -9.98 -7.43
N SER A 92 -7.14 -9.94 -7.44
CA SER A 92 -7.94 -9.82 -8.65
C SER A 92 -9.07 -8.80 -8.51
N LEU A 93 -9.42 -8.16 -9.63
CA LEU A 93 -10.54 -7.20 -9.69
C LEU A 93 -11.91 -7.89 -9.80
N LYS A 94 -11.92 -9.19 -10.10
CA LYS A 94 -13.10 -10.04 -10.17
C LYS A 94 -12.97 -11.13 -9.12
N MET A 95 -14.08 -11.65 -8.63
CA MET A 95 -14.04 -12.86 -7.82
C MET A 95 -13.58 -14.01 -8.73
N THR A 96 -12.35 -14.49 -8.56
CA THR A 96 -11.89 -15.73 -9.19
C THR A 96 -12.03 -16.83 -8.17
N VAL A 97 -13.16 -17.55 -8.20
CA VAL A 97 -13.25 -18.82 -7.50
C VAL A 97 -12.34 -19.78 -8.26
N ARG A 98 -11.19 -20.17 -7.67
CA ARG A 98 -10.44 -21.30 -8.20
C ARG A 98 -11.26 -22.55 -7.86
N SER A 99 -11.99 -23.07 -8.83
CA SER A 99 -12.60 -24.39 -8.74
C SER A 99 -11.49 -25.41 -8.48
N ALA A 100 -11.70 -26.26 -7.48
CA ALA A 100 -10.84 -27.40 -7.16
C ALA A 100 -10.77 -28.41 -8.30
#